data_AF-A0A5B7CB95-F1
#
_entry.id   AF-A0A5B7CB95-F1
#
_cell.length_a   1.000
_cell.length_b   1.000
_cell.length_c   1.000
_cell.angle_alpha   90.00
_cell.angle_beta   90.00
_cell.angle_gamma   90.00
#
_symmetry.space_group_name_H-M   'P 1'
#
loop_
_entity.id
_entity.type
_entity.pdbx_description
1 polymer ?
#
loop_
_entity_poly.entity_id
_entity_poly.type
_entity_poly.pdbx_seq_one_letter_code
_entity_poly.pdbx_strand_id
1 'polypeptide(L)'
;HLLLLFRRRRPVPLGPIPALHSLSMALISATIFVGILSSAAAEIRDTRWFWRRSKTPFQWLLCFPIGTRPTGRVFFWSYVFYLSRFLHMLRTFFTVLQHRRLSFFQLFNHSILLCISFLWLEFSQSFQVLAILSTTLVYSIVYGYRFWTAIGLPSACCPFVVNCQILLLGSNVVCHFGVLLLHFFKGGCNGIGAWVFNSVLNA
;
A
#
# COMPACT_ATOMS: atom_id res chain seq x y z
N HIS A 1 15.67 -28.36 -4.47
CA HIS A 1 16.67 -28.52 -5.55
C HIS A 1 17.42 -27.23 -5.94
N LEU A 2 16.90 -26.01 -5.77
CA LEU A 2 17.61 -24.75 -6.14
C LEU A 2 18.59 -24.20 -5.08
N LEU A 3 18.52 -24.65 -3.83
CA LEU A 3 19.34 -24.12 -2.72
C LEU A 3 20.78 -24.67 -2.66
N LEU A 4 21.08 -25.76 -3.39
CA LEU A 4 22.39 -26.41 -3.36
C LEU A 4 23.41 -25.82 -4.36
N LEU A 5 22.95 -25.05 -5.36
CA LEU A 5 23.81 -24.54 -6.45
C LEU A 5 24.69 -23.34 -6.07
N PHE A 6 24.52 -22.79 -4.87
CA PHE A 6 25.20 -21.55 -4.50
C PHE A 6 25.98 -21.66 -3.20
N ARG A 7 26.98 -22.53 -3.21
CA ARG A 7 28.06 -22.58 -2.23
C ARG A 7 29.07 -21.45 -2.45
N ARG A 8 28.63 -20.19 -2.56
CA ARG A 8 29.52 -19.01 -2.58
C ARG A 8 29.31 -18.19 -1.31
N ARG A 9 30.37 -18.09 -0.49
CA ARG A 9 30.40 -17.39 0.81
C ARG A 9 30.46 -15.85 0.73
N ARG A 10 30.46 -15.26 -0.48
CA ARG A 10 30.60 -13.81 -0.67
C ARG A 10 29.28 -13.18 -1.14
N PRO A 11 28.83 -12.05 -0.55
CA PRO A 11 27.66 -11.33 -1.02
C PRO A 11 27.88 -10.88 -2.47
N VAL A 12 26.84 -10.96 -3.31
CA VAL A 12 26.92 -10.52 -4.69
C VAL A 12 26.84 -8.99 -4.73
N PRO A 13 27.87 -8.27 -5.25
CA PRO A 13 27.78 -6.83 -5.42
C PRO A 13 26.74 -6.52 -6.49
N LEU A 14 25.57 -6.03 -6.10
CA LEU A 14 24.47 -5.69 -7.02
C LEU A 14 24.62 -4.31 -7.67
N GLY A 15 25.74 -3.61 -7.46
CA GLY A 15 26.01 -2.32 -8.09
C GLY A 15 24.86 -1.30 -7.88
N PRO A 16 24.49 -0.50 -8.90
CA PRO A 16 23.44 0.53 -8.80
C PRO A 16 22.01 -0.02 -8.86
N ILE A 17 21.82 -1.34 -9.01
CA ILE A 17 20.50 -1.97 -9.18
C ILE A 17 19.53 -1.63 -8.02
N PRO A 18 19.92 -1.68 -6.73
CA PRO A 18 19.03 -1.33 -5.63
C PRO A 18 18.63 0.16 -5.60
N ALA A 19 19.50 1.04 -6.10
CA ALA A 19 19.21 2.47 -6.21
C ALA A 19 18.18 2.74 -7.32
N LEU A 20 18.38 2.14 -8.50
CA LEU A 20 17.43 2.19 -9.61
C LEU A 20 16.05 1.60 -9.23
N HIS A 21 16.05 0.46 -8.53
CA HIS A 21 14.81 -0.12 -8.01
C HIS A 21 14.12 0.86 -7.05
N SER A 22 14.85 1.44 -6.09
CA SER A 22 14.28 2.41 -5.15
C SER A 22 13.70 3.63 -5.87
N LEU A 23 14.37 4.16 -6.89
CA LEU A 23 13.85 5.25 -7.72
C LEU A 23 12.56 4.84 -8.44
N SER A 24 12.55 3.68 -9.10
CA SER A 24 11.36 3.18 -9.80
C SER A 24 10.17 3.02 -8.87
N MET A 25 10.38 2.48 -7.65
CA MET A 25 9.34 2.32 -6.65
C MET A 25 8.82 3.65 -6.14
N ALA A 26 9.69 4.65 -5.96
CA ALA A 26 9.28 5.99 -5.57
C ALA A 26 8.40 6.65 -6.63
N LEU A 27 8.80 6.58 -7.91
CA LEU A 27 8.04 7.14 -9.04
C LEU A 27 6.69 6.44 -9.23
N ILE A 28 6.66 5.11 -9.20
CA ILE A 28 5.42 4.33 -9.31
C ILE A 28 4.47 4.68 -8.16
N SER A 29 5.00 4.75 -6.93
CA SER A 29 4.18 5.11 -5.75
C SER A 29 3.61 6.53 -5.87
N ALA A 30 4.42 7.50 -6.30
CA ALA A 30 3.96 8.87 -6.53
C ALA A 30 2.89 8.94 -7.64
N THR A 31 3.08 8.18 -8.72
CA THR A 31 2.11 8.13 -9.83
C THR A 31 0.78 7.55 -9.38
N ILE A 32 0.80 6.46 -8.61
CA ILE A 32 -0.42 5.85 -8.04
C ILE A 32 -1.09 6.82 -7.07
N PHE A 33 -0.32 7.50 -6.22
CA PHE A 33 -0.85 8.48 -5.27
C PHE A 33 -1.62 9.59 -5.99
N VAL A 34 -1.00 10.23 -6.98
CA VAL A 34 -1.62 11.29 -7.78
C VAL A 34 -2.83 10.76 -8.56
N GLY A 35 -2.71 9.55 -9.11
CA GLY A 35 -3.77 8.88 -9.84
C GLY A 35 -5.01 8.57 -9.00
N ILE A 36 -4.85 7.96 -7.83
CA ILE A 36 -5.93 7.72 -6.87
C ILE A 36 -6.51 9.05 -6.39
N LEU A 37 -5.67 10.02 -6.02
CA LEU A 37 -6.12 11.29 -5.45
C LEU A 37 -6.98 12.08 -6.45
N SER A 38 -6.50 12.21 -7.69
CA SER A 38 -7.24 12.88 -8.76
C SER A 38 -8.53 12.14 -9.12
N SER A 39 -8.49 10.80 -9.18
CA SER A 39 -9.68 9.98 -9.45
C SER A 39 -10.71 10.10 -8.33
N ALA A 40 -10.29 10.02 -7.08
CA ALA A 40 -11.17 10.18 -5.92
C ALA A 40 -11.77 11.59 -5.86
N ALA A 41 -10.97 12.63 -6.13
CA ALA A 41 -11.46 14.01 -6.19
C ALA A 41 -12.49 14.22 -7.30
N ALA A 42 -12.29 13.61 -8.47
CA ALA A 42 -13.24 13.63 -9.58
C ALA A 42 -14.54 12.90 -9.23
N GLU A 43 -14.47 11.68 -8.68
CA GLU A 43 -15.65 10.93 -8.24
C GLU A 43 -16.44 11.67 -7.16
N ILE A 44 -15.76 12.28 -6.18
CA ILE A 44 -16.40 13.09 -5.12
C ILE A 44 -17.10 14.33 -5.72
N ARG A 45 -16.50 14.93 -6.76
CA ARG A 45 -17.10 16.10 -7.44
C ARG A 45 -18.33 15.69 -8.24
N ASP A 46 -18.25 14.60 -9.00
CA ASP A 46 -19.33 14.12 -9.87
C ASP A 46 -20.52 13.59 -9.05
N THR A 47 -20.24 12.90 -7.94
CA THR A 47 -21.28 12.37 -7.04
C THR A 47 -21.85 13.40 -6.06
N ARG A 48 -21.30 14.62 -6.02
CA ARG A 48 -21.75 15.71 -5.13
C ARG A 48 -23.24 16.04 -5.32
N TRP A 49 -23.76 15.92 -6.55
CA TRP A 49 -25.17 16.19 -6.83
C TRP A 49 -26.10 15.08 -6.32
N PHE A 50 -25.65 13.82 -6.35
CA PHE A 50 -26.38 12.66 -5.82
C PHE A 50 -26.41 12.67 -4.28
N TRP A 51 -25.38 13.22 -3.64
CA TRP A 51 -25.18 13.25 -2.18
C TRP A 51 -25.58 14.59 -1.52
N ARG A 52 -26.62 15.25 -2.03
CA ARG A 52 -26.94 16.67 -1.81
C ARG A 52 -27.13 17.17 -0.36
N ARG A 53 -27.00 16.35 0.71
CA ARG A 53 -27.21 16.87 2.07
C ARG A 53 -26.62 16.15 3.31
N SER A 54 -25.89 15.04 3.23
CA SER A 54 -25.57 14.30 4.50
C SER A 54 -24.20 13.64 4.68
N LYS A 55 -23.27 13.69 3.72
CA LYS A 55 -21.95 13.04 3.90
C LYS A 55 -20.78 13.93 3.51
N THR A 56 -19.74 13.93 4.35
CA THR A 56 -18.46 14.58 4.09
C THR A 56 -17.62 13.76 3.10
N PRO A 57 -16.71 14.37 2.33
CA PRO A 57 -15.82 13.65 1.41
C PRO A 57 -14.97 12.59 2.11
N PHE A 58 -14.56 12.84 3.35
CA PHE A 58 -13.90 11.85 4.20
C PHE A 58 -14.78 10.63 4.49
N GLN A 59 -16.08 10.81 4.63
CA GLN A 59 -16.99 9.71 4.88
C GLN A 59 -17.13 8.79 3.66
N TRP A 60 -17.05 9.35 2.44
CA TRP A 60 -17.02 8.55 1.21
C TRP A 60 -15.72 7.75 1.09
N LEU A 61 -14.58 8.34 1.47
CA LEU A 61 -13.27 7.67 1.50
C LEU A 61 -13.18 6.53 2.54
N LEU A 62 -14.03 6.56 3.56
CA LEU A 62 -14.06 5.56 4.65
C LEU A 62 -15.15 4.50 4.45
N CYS A 63 -16.27 4.84 3.80
CA CYS A 63 -17.45 3.98 3.72
C CYS A 63 -18.11 4.11 2.35
N PHE A 64 -17.90 3.12 1.47
CA PHE A 64 -18.63 2.99 0.22
C PHE A 64 -20.05 2.46 0.47
N PRO A 65 -21.05 2.94 -0.30
CA PRO A 65 -22.39 2.38 -0.24
C PRO A 65 -22.40 0.91 -0.64
N ILE A 66 -23.31 0.13 -0.04
CA ILE A 66 -23.46 -1.30 -0.30
C ILE A 66 -23.81 -1.51 -1.78
N GLY A 67 -23.18 -2.48 -2.44
CA GLY A 67 -23.42 -2.78 -3.86
C GLY A 67 -22.62 -1.91 -4.84
N THR A 68 -21.61 -1.16 -4.37
CA THR A 68 -20.67 -0.47 -5.26
C THR A 68 -19.95 -1.50 -6.12
N ARG A 69 -20.06 -1.39 -7.44
CA ARG A 69 -19.32 -2.25 -8.39
C ARG A 69 -17.85 -1.83 -8.45
N PRO A 70 -16.89 -2.76 -8.58
CA PRO A 70 -15.45 -2.48 -8.72
C PRO A 70 -15.09 -1.89 -10.10
N THR A 71 -15.83 -0.90 -10.55
CA THR A 71 -15.69 -0.30 -11.88
C THR A 71 -15.51 1.20 -11.74
N GLY A 72 -14.46 1.76 -12.35
CA GLY A 72 -14.22 3.20 -12.36
C GLY A 72 -12.75 3.58 -12.23
N ARG A 73 -12.48 4.88 -12.30
CA ARG A 73 -11.14 5.48 -12.30
C ARG A 73 -10.34 5.11 -11.04
N VAL A 74 -11.01 5.08 -9.88
CA VAL A 74 -10.40 4.72 -8.59
C VAL A 74 -9.99 3.25 -8.54
N PHE A 75 -10.79 2.36 -9.14
CA PHE A 75 -10.49 0.92 -9.20
C PHE A 75 -9.36 0.61 -10.19
N PHE A 76 -9.24 1.38 -11.28
CA PHE A 76 -8.08 1.30 -12.18
C PHE A 76 -6.76 1.52 -11.43
N TRP A 77 -6.64 2.63 -10.68
CA TRP A 77 -5.41 2.89 -9.93
C TRP A 77 -5.20 1.93 -8.77
N SER A 78 -6.27 1.39 -8.21
CA SER A 78 -6.19 0.31 -7.23
C SER A 78 -5.61 -0.97 -7.83
N TYR A 79 -5.94 -1.28 -9.08
CA TYR A 79 -5.32 -2.40 -9.80
C TYR A 79 -3.85 -2.14 -10.09
N VAL A 80 -3.48 -0.91 -10.47
CA VAL A 80 -2.06 -0.51 -10.62
C VAL A 80 -1.31 -0.65 -9.29
N PHE A 81 -1.94 -0.28 -8.17
CA PHE A 81 -1.40 -0.51 -6.83
C PHE A 81 -1.20 -2.00 -6.53
N TYR A 82 -2.18 -2.84 -6.84
CA TYR A 82 -2.03 -4.28 -6.72
C TYR A 82 -0.83 -4.80 -7.53
N LEU A 83 -0.68 -4.36 -8.78
CA LEU A 83 0.44 -4.76 -9.63
C LEU A 83 1.79 -4.28 -9.08
N SER A 84 1.85 -3.08 -8.47
CA SER A 84 3.08 -2.57 -7.87
C SER A 84 3.60 -3.44 -6.72
N ARG A 85 2.73 -4.22 -6.06
CA ARG A 85 3.12 -5.17 -5.00
C ARG A 85 4.05 -6.27 -5.50
N PHE A 86 3.92 -6.69 -6.76
CA PHE A 86 4.88 -7.60 -7.38
C PHE A 86 6.26 -6.96 -7.51
N LEU A 87 6.34 -5.67 -7.84
CA LEU A 87 7.61 -4.93 -7.89
C LEU A 87 8.22 -4.73 -6.50
N HIS A 88 7.39 -4.58 -5.46
CA HIS A 88 7.85 -4.58 -4.07
C HIS A 88 8.46 -5.93 -3.67
N MET A 89 7.95 -7.05 -4.19
CA MET A 89 8.51 -8.39 -3.96
C MET A 89 9.91 -8.56 -4.58
N LEU A 90 10.22 -7.88 -5.68
CA LEU A 90 11.57 -7.92 -6.27
C LEU A 90 12.65 -7.43 -5.29
N ARG A 91 12.30 -6.56 -4.34
CA ARG A 91 13.22 -6.14 -3.27
C ARG A 91 13.65 -7.31 -2.40
N THR A 92 12.71 -8.17 -1.98
CA THR A 92 13.10 -9.32 -1.17
C THR A 92 13.97 -10.25 -1.99
N PHE A 93 13.69 -10.46 -3.28
CA PHE A 93 14.56 -11.19 -4.18
C PHE A 93 16.00 -10.64 -4.17
N PHE A 94 16.20 -9.33 -4.32
CA PHE A 94 17.53 -8.72 -4.21
C PHE A 94 18.18 -8.94 -2.84
N THR A 95 17.41 -8.81 -1.75
CA THR A 95 17.91 -9.11 -0.39
C THR A 95 18.34 -10.57 -0.25
N VAL A 96 17.61 -11.53 -0.84
CA VAL A 96 17.99 -12.95 -0.86
C VAL A 96 19.32 -13.14 -1.57
N LEU A 97 19.49 -12.51 -2.73
CA LEU A 97 20.72 -12.61 -3.50
C LEU A 97 21.92 -12.02 -2.75
N GLN A 98 21.72 -10.92 -2.01
CA GLN A 98 22.79 -10.28 -1.22
C GLN A 98 23.15 -11.06 0.04
N HIS A 99 22.16 -11.38 0.87
CA HIS A 99 22.38 -11.80 2.25
C HIS A 99 22.05 -13.28 2.51
N ARG A 100 21.51 -14.00 1.52
CA ARG A 100 21.15 -15.44 1.54
C ARG A 100 20.20 -15.90 2.64
N ARG A 101 19.89 -15.07 3.65
CA ARG A 101 18.94 -15.36 4.72
C ARG A 101 17.59 -14.72 4.39
N LEU A 102 16.65 -15.57 3.98
CA LEU A 102 15.25 -15.26 3.99
C LEU A 102 14.67 -15.71 5.33
N SER A 103 14.04 -14.80 6.05
CA SER A 103 13.12 -15.20 7.10
C SER A 103 11.82 -15.65 6.42
N PHE A 104 11.32 -16.85 6.74
CA PHE A 104 10.03 -17.34 6.27
C PHE A 104 8.91 -16.30 6.50
N PHE A 105 8.98 -15.60 7.63
CA PHE A 105 8.08 -14.49 7.99
C PHE A 105 8.07 -13.35 6.96
N GLN A 106 9.19 -13.03 6.33
CA GLN A 106 9.23 -11.96 5.32
C GLN A 106 8.52 -12.37 4.02
N LEU A 107 8.67 -13.63 3.59
CA LEU A 107 7.97 -14.16 2.42
C LEU A 107 6.47 -14.29 2.67
N PHE A 108 6.10 -14.79 3.85
CA PHE A 108 4.72 -14.95 4.27
C PHE A 108 4.01 -13.58 4.33
N ASN A 109 4.64 -12.59 4.97
CA ASN A 109 4.09 -11.23 5.04
C ASN A 109 3.87 -10.62 3.65
N HIS A 110 4.83 -10.73 2.73
CA HIS A 110 4.63 -10.18 1.38
C HIS A 110 3.53 -10.88 0.58
N SER A 111 3.37 -12.20 0.78
CA SER A 111 2.30 -12.97 0.14
C SER A 111 0.93 -12.59 0.69
N ILE A 112 0.83 -12.39 2.02
CA ILE A 112 -0.37 -11.85 2.67
C ILE A 112 -0.72 -10.47 2.11
N LEU A 113 0.27 -9.58 1.98
CA LEU A 113 0.07 -8.23 1.45
C LEU A 113 -0.47 -8.22 0.01
N LEU A 114 -0.09 -9.19 -0.82
CA LEU A 114 -0.65 -9.42 -2.16
C LEU A 114 -2.09 -9.92 -2.09
N CYS A 115 -2.36 -10.93 -1.26
CA CYS A 115 -3.70 -11.49 -1.05
C CYS A 115 -4.69 -10.43 -0.55
N ILE A 116 -4.29 -9.62 0.44
CA ILE A 116 -5.06 -8.49 0.95
C ILE A 116 -5.40 -7.51 -0.17
N SER A 117 -4.43 -7.15 -1.00
CA SER A 117 -4.63 -6.19 -2.09
C SER A 117 -5.59 -6.73 -3.16
N PHE A 118 -5.59 -8.04 -3.40
CA PHE A 118 -6.57 -8.72 -4.26
C PHE A 118 -7.98 -8.70 -3.65
N LEU A 119 -8.10 -9.05 -2.36
CA LEU A 119 -9.38 -9.05 -1.65
C LEU A 119 -10.01 -7.65 -1.59
N TRP A 120 -9.19 -6.60 -1.50
CA TRP A 120 -9.66 -5.22 -1.59
C TRP A 120 -10.40 -4.95 -2.90
N LEU A 121 -9.81 -5.37 -4.03
CA LEU A 121 -10.41 -5.20 -5.37
C LEU A 121 -11.69 -6.04 -5.52
N GLU A 122 -11.64 -7.32 -5.16
CA GLU A 122 -12.77 -8.24 -5.31
C GLU A 122 -14.00 -7.78 -4.52
N PHE A 123 -13.79 -7.36 -3.27
CA PHE A 123 -14.88 -6.96 -2.38
C PHE A 123 -15.16 -5.46 -2.33
N SER A 124 -14.47 -4.66 -3.18
CA SER A 124 -14.58 -3.19 -3.21
C SER A 124 -14.53 -2.58 -1.81
N GLN A 125 -13.50 -2.93 -1.04
CA GLN A 125 -13.45 -2.65 0.39
C GLN A 125 -13.45 -1.13 0.65
N SER A 126 -14.35 -0.68 1.52
CA SER A 126 -14.61 0.75 1.77
C SER A 126 -13.41 1.58 2.30
N PHE A 127 -12.40 0.94 2.89
CA PHE A 127 -11.19 1.58 3.41
C PHE A 127 -10.01 1.61 2.41
N GLN A 128 -10.16 0.94 1.26
CA GLN A 128 -9.10 0.71 0.30
C GLN A 128 -8.44 2.01 -0.20
N VAL A 129 -9.24 3.02 -0.56
CA VAL A 129 -8.72 4.25 -1.18
C VAL A 129 -7.81 5.01 -0.23
N LEU A 130 -8.26 5.21 1.01
CA LEU A 130 -7.48 5.92 2.02
C LEU A 130 -6.20 5.15 2.39
N ALA A 131 -6.30 3.83 2.50
CA ALA A 131 -5.14 2.98 2.78
C ALA A 131 -4.11 3.00 1.64
N ILE A 132 -4.55 2.99 0.37
CA ILE A 132 -3.68 3.12 -0.80
C ILE A 132 -3.01 4.50 -0.79
N LEU A 133 -3.75 5.59 -0.57
CA LEU A 133 -3.20 6.95 -0.52
C LEU A 133 -2.10 7.08 0.55
N SER A 134 -2.39 6.65 1.78
CA SER A 134 -1.42 6.74 2.88
C SER A 134 -0.19 5.87 2.61
N THR A 135 -0.39 4.64 2.12
CA THR A 135 0.71 3.71 1.82
C THR A 135 1.60 4.20 0.69
N THR A 136 1.00 4.68 -0.40
CA THR A 136 1.74 5.17 -1.57
C THR A 136 2.51 6.46 -1.28
N LEU A 137 1.96 7.36 -0.46
CA LEU A 137 2.67 8.55 0.03
C LEU A 137 3.90 8.17 0.87
N VAL A 138 3.74 7.26 1.82
CA VAL A 138 4.87 6.84 2.67
C VAL A 138 5.90 6.07 1.84
N TYR A 139 5.48 5.27 0.87
CA TYR A 139 6.41 4.59 -0.03
C TYR A 139 7.16 5.57 -0.93
N SER A 140 6.52 6.60 -1.51
CA SER A 140 7.25 7.59 -2.31
C SER A 140 8.32 8.30 -1.47
N ILE A 141 8.01 8.65 -0.22
CA ILE A 141 8.96 9.28 0.71
C ILE A 141 10.09 8.32 1.09
N VAL A 142 9.76 7.10 1.54
CA VAL A 142 10.75 6.13 2.04
C VAL A 142 11.68 5.64 0.93
N TYR A 143 11.14 5.31 -0.25
CA TYR A 143 11.97 4.87 -1.37
C TYR A 143 12.74 6.03 -2.00
N GLY A 144 12.17 7.24 -2.03
CA GLY A 144 12.88 8.45 -2.42
C GLY A 144 14.07 8.75 -1.49
N TYR A 145 13.86 8.66 -0.17
CA TYR A 145 14.93 8.80 0.83
C TYR A 145 16.03 7.74 0.67
N ARG A 146 15.66 6.48 0.37
CA ARG A 146 16.65 5.42 0.11
C ARG A 146 17.48 5.69 -1.14
N PHE A 147 16.85 6.17 -2.21
CA PHE A 147 17.56 6.58 -3.42
C PHE A 147 18.50 7.75 -3.14
N TRP A 148 18.02 8.77 -2.42
CA TRP A 148 18.80 9.92 -1.96
C TRP A 148 20.08 9.48 -1.23
N THR A 149 19.95 8.61 -0.22
CA THR A 149 21.12 8.08 0.51
C THR A 149 22.02 7.19 -0.35
N ALA A 150 21.46 6.47 -1.33
CA ALA A 150 22.23 5.58 -2.20
C ALA A 150 23.13 6.33 -3.20
N ILE A 151 22.81 7.58 -3.54
CA ILE A 151 23.64 8.46 -4.38
C ILE A 151 24.76 9.14 -3.55
N GLY A 152 24.79 8.94 -2.23
CA GLY A 152 25.82 9.50 -1.35
C GLY A 152 25.46 10.85 -0.74
N LEU A 153 24.18 11.26 -0.81
CA LEU A 153 23.69 12.44 -0.11
C LEU A 153 23.50 12.17 1.39
N PRO A 154 23.56 13.21 2.25
CA PRO A 154 23.52 13.03 3.70
C PRO A 154 22.23 12.34 4.16
N SER A 155 22.39 11.36 5.04
CA SER A 155 21.29 10.69 5.73
C SER A 155 20.82 11.51 6.93
N ALA A 156 19.53 11.40 7.25
CA ALA A 156 18.96 11.94 8.49
C ALA A 156 19.61 11.29 9.72
N CYS A 157 19.82 12.08 10.78
CA CYS A 157 20.38 11.62 12.06
C CYS A 157 19.41 10.69 12.83
N CYS A 158 18.10 10.83 12.59
CA CYS A 158 17.06 10.03 13.22
C CYS A 158 16.61 8.87 12.34
N PRO A 159 15.96 7.82 12.90
CA PRO A 159 15.42 6.69 12.16
C PRO A 159 14.16 7.08 11.34
N PHE A 160 14.35 7.96 10.36
CA PHE A 160 13.31 8.60 9.55
C PHE A 160 12.34 7.59 8.92
N VAL A 161 12.87 6.53 8.30
CA VAL A 161 12.06 5.48 7.66
C VAL A 161 11.13 4.80 8.66
N VAL A 162 11.61 4.53 9.87
CA VAL A 162 10.83 3.86 10.93
C VAL A 162 9.73 4.78 11.43
N ASN A 163 10.05 6.06 11.65
CA ASN A 163 9.05 7.06 12.06
C ASN A 163 7.92 7.18 11.04
N CYS A 164 8.23 7.22 9.74
CA CYS A 164 7.20 7.23 8.69
C CYS A 164 6.34 5.98 8.69
N GLN A 165 6.92 4.80 8.95
CA GLN A 165 6.19 3.54 9.04
C GLN A 165 5.29 3.46 10.26
N ILE A 166 5.76 3.95 11.42
CA ILE A 166 4.96 4.02 12.65
C ILE A 166 3.77 4.96 12.44
N LEU A 167 4.00 6.13 11.83
CA LEU A 167 2.93 7.08 11.50
C LEU A 167 1.90 6.46 10.55
N LEU A 168 2.35 5.74 9.51
CA LEU A 168 1.47 5.02 8.60
C LEU A 168 0.60 4.00 9.35
N LEU A 169 1.24 3.18 10.18
CA LEU A 169 0.55 2.14 10.95
C LEU A 169 -0.49 2.77 11.90
N GLY A 170 -0.09 3.79 12.66
CA GLY A 170 -0.99 4.51 13.56
C GLY A 170 -2.18 5.13 12.83
N SER A 171 -1.94 5.82 11.71
CA SER A 171 -3.01 6.42 10.91
C SER A 171 -3.98 5.38 10.34
N ASN A 172 -3.47 4.25 9.86
CA ASN A 172 -4.30 3.15 9.36
C ASN A 172 -5.15 2.53 10.46
N VAL A 173 -4.58 2.29 11.65
CA VAL A 173 -5.33 1.76 12.80
C VAL A 173 -6.46 2.70 13.19
N VAL A 174 -6.19 4.00 13.32
CA VAL A 174 -7.23 5.00 13.62
C VAL A 174 -8.34 5.00 12.57
N CYS A 175 -7.98 4.89 11.29
CA CYS A 175 -8.97 4.83 10.22
C CYS A 175 -9.78 3.52 10.24
N HIS A 176 -9.17 2.38 10.59
CA HIS A 176 -9.89 1.11 10.79
C HIS A 176 -10.97 1.24 11.87
N PHE A 177 -10.67 1.92 12.99
CA PHE A 177 -11.67 2.24 14.02
C PHE A 177 -12.78 3.17 13.49
N GLY A 178 -12.43 4.17 12.67
CA GLY A 178 -13.40 5.07 12.04
C GLY A 178 -14.39 4.34 11.11
N VAL A 179 -13.92 3.34 10.36
CA VAL A 179 -14.76 2.50 9.49
C VAL A 179 -15.74 1.67 10.30
N LEU A 180 -15.29 1.06 11.41
CA LEU A 180 -16.16 0.31 12.32
C LEU A 180 -17.27 1.20 12.89
N LEU A 181 -16.92 2.37 13.42
CA LEU A 181 -17.89 3.33 13.94
C LEU A 181 -18.92 3.71 12.86
N LEU A 182 -18.46 4.07 11.66
CA LEU A 182 -19.37 4.41 10.55
C LEU A 182 -20.27 3.26 10.12
N HIS A 183 -19.78 2.02 10.14
CA HIS A 183 -20.56 0.83 9.82
C HIS A 183 -21.72 0.64 10.81
N PHE A 184 -21.45 0.71 12.12
CA PHE A 184 -22.45 0.53 13.16
C PHE A 184 -23.46 1.70 13.22
N PHE A 185 -23.00 2.95 13.07
CA PHE A 185 -23.87 4.12 13.22
C PHE A 185 -24.68 4.49 11.97
N LYS A 186 -24.29 4.03 10.76
CA LYS A 186 -24.91 4.49 9.49
C LYS A 186 -25.42 3.36 8.56
N GLY A 187 -25.62 2.16 9.08
CA GLY A 187 -26.34 1.09 8.38
C GLY A 187 -25.51 0.28 7.39
N GLY A 188 -24.21 0.11 7.65
CA GLY A 188 -23.33 -0.77 6.90
C GLY A 188 -22.46 -0.08 5.83
N CYS A 189 -21.28 -0.67 5.61
CA CYS A 189 -20.30 -0.27 4.58
C CYS A 189 -19.95 -1.50 3.73
N ASN A 190 -19.65 -1.30 2.45
CA ASN A 190 -19.30 -2.40 1.56
C ASN A 190 -17.98 -3.08 1.95
N GLY A 191 -17.92 -4.40 1.79
CA GLY A 191 -16.70 -5.20 2.00
C GLY A 191 -16.33 -5.48 3.47
N ILE A 192 -17.30 -5.55 4.39
CA ILE A 192 -17.04 -5.83 5.82
C ILE A 192 -16.35 -7.18 6.06
N GLY A 193 -16.68 -8.21 5.28
CA GLY A 193 -16.01 -9.53 5.38
C GLY A 193 -14.53 -9.48 5.01
N ALA A 194 -14.18 -8.73 3.94
CA ALA A 194 -12.79 -8.49 3.56
C ALA A 194 -12.04 -7.65 4.61
N TRP A 195 -12.73 -6.68 5.23
CA TRP A 195 -12.17 -5.88 6.32
C TRP A 195 -11.82 -6.75 7.55
N VAL A 196 -12.69 -7.69 7.94
CA VAL A 196 -12.42 -8.62 9.05
C VAL A 196 -11.21 -9.50 8.72
N PHE A 197 -11.18 -10.09 7.52
CA PHE A 197 -10.08 -10.94 7.08
C PHE A 197 -8.74 -10.18 7.03
N ASN A 198 -8.76 -8.94 6.55
CA ASN A 198 -7.59 -8.05 6.50
C ASN A 198 -7.08 -7.68 7.90
N SER A 199 -7.97 -7.57 8.89
CA SER A 199 -7.62 -7.28 10.28
C SER A 199 -6.99 -8.50 10.96
N VAL A 200 -7.51 -9.70 10.70
CA VAL A 200 -6.94 -10.96 11.20
C VAL A 200 -5.56 -11.24 10.58
N LEU A 201 -5.38 -10.96 9.29
CA LEU A 201 -4.10 -11.21 8.60
C LEU A 201 -3.00 -10.17 8.90
N ASN A 202 -3.35 -8.99 9.40
CA ASN A 202 -2.39 -7.97 9.84
C ASN A 202 -2.16 -7.95 11.37
N ALA A 203 -2.88 -8.76 12.14
CA ALA A 203 -2.67 -8.93 13.58
C ALA A 203 -1.44 -9.81 13.85
#